data_AF-A0A8C1NKY1-F1
#
_entry.id   AF-A0A8C1NKY1-F1
#
_cell.length_a   1.000
_cell.length_b   1.000
_cell.length_c   1.000
_cell.angle_alpha   90.00
_cell.angle_beta   90.00
_cell.angle_gamma   90.00
#
_symmetry.space_group_name_H-M   'P 1'
#
loop_
_entity.id
_entity.type
_entity.pdbx_description
1 polymer ?
#
loop_
_entity_poly.entity_id
_entity_poly.type
_entity_poly.pdbx_seq_one_letter_code
_entity_poly.pdbx_strand_id
1 'polypeptide(L)'
;MIKNNGKKGMHVYVMLYLCRHVFISQKAYQETETRPESSVYTEMRGVAMLEDSVQDTTEYVRPSEGGDVISTILRREVTHDQTQGTCAEHYSVANANCTQDSDCAKGEIDFDGHGQRTGRCIPYYNDTFKTCEIKSWCPIEEYAVVREPALEQAINFTVFIKNAIHFPKFKVLRGNIKPNKPKKLLRCHYHPKTNPYCPVFSLGFIAAQAREKFSELCRTGGIIGVFINWKCDFDSDPSKCIPTYSFRRLDMRKNLPSSGYYYRFAKYYHKDGVEYRTLIKAYGIRLDVIVHGHAGRFSLIPTIISTVTAMTSVGICSIICDWIMLTFIDKNEVFSEKKFDNISKKPSQPITTDLTLTSYGSTHSDLSDGVPL
;
A
#
# COMPACT_ATOMS: atom_id res chain seq x y z
N MET A 1 8.73 -52.35 -25.82
CA MET A 1 9.46 -51.06 -26.00
C MET A 1 8.55 -49.82 -25.98
N ILE A 2 7.33 -49.86 -26.54
CA ILE A 2 6.44 -48.68 -26.64
C ILE A 2 5.92 -48.19 -25.26
N LYS A 3 5.63 -49.08 -24.29
CA LYS A 3 5.15 -48.70 -22.94
C LYS A 3 6.20 -47.97 -22.07
N ASN A 4 7.49 -48.30 -22.20
CA ASN A 4 8.56 -47.65 -21.40
C ASN A 4 8.89 -46.23 -21.89
N ASN A 5 8.56 -45.90 -23.14
CA ASN A 5 8.79 -44.58 -23.71
C ASN A 5 7.77 -43.55 -23.23
N GLY A 6 6.52 -43.96 -22.93
CA GLY A 6 5.49 -43.07 -22.39
C GLY A 6 5.79 -42.57 -20.97
N LYS A 7 6.22 -43.46 -20.06
CA LYS A 7 6.63 -43.11 -18.69
C LYS A 7 7.83 -42.16 -18.67
N LYS A 8 8.84 -42.44 -19.49
CA LYS A 8 10.01 -41.56 -19.67
C LYS A 8 9.63 -40.20 -20.26
N GLY A 9 8.73 -40.16 -21.25
CA GLY A 9 8.24 -38.91 -21.83
C GLY A 9 7.53 -38.02 -20.80
N MET A 10 6.70 -38.60 -19.95
CA MET A 10 6.00 -37.87 -18.89
C MET A 10 6.97 -37.34 -17.81
N HIS A 11 7.96 -38.14 -17.40
CA HIS A 11 9.01 -37.70 -16.46
C HIS A 11 9.83 -36.54 -17.02
N VAL A 12 10.23 -36.61 -18.29
CA VAL A 12 10.98 -35.51 -18.95
C VAL A 12 10.13 -34.25 -19.05
N TYR A 13 8.85 -34.37 -19.41
CA TYR A 13 7.94 -33.24 -19.47
C TYR A 13 7.79 -32.54 -18.11
N VAL A 14 7.59 -33.32 -17.05
CA VAL A 14 7.45 -32.79 -15.68
C VAL A 14 8.75 -32.18 -15.18
N MET A 15 9.91 -32.78 -15.46
CA MET A 15 11.20 -32.19 -15.12
C MET A 15 11.43 -30.86 -15.84
N LEU A 16 11.14 -30.79 -17.15
CA LEU A 16 11.24 -29.56 -17.92
C LEU A 16 10.30 -28.48 -17.38
N TYR A 17 9.07 -28.85 -17.02
CA TYR A 17 8.10 -27.95 -16.39
C TYR A 17 8.61 -27.42 -15.06
N LEU A 18 9.11 -28.29 -14.17
CA LEU A 18 9.64 -27.89 -12.86
C LEU A 18 10.85 -26.98 -13.01
N CYS A 19 11.81 -27.33 -13.87
CA CYS A 19 12.98 -26.49 -14.15
C CYS A 19 12.55 -25.10 -14.68
N ARG A 20 11.63 -25.04 -15.65
CA ARG A 20 11.22 -23.78 -16.26
C ARG A 20 10.35 -22.93 -15.33
N HIS A 21 9.39 -23.53 -14.65
CA HIS A 21 8.45 -22.81 -13.81
C HIS A 21 9.06 -22.48 -12.45
N VAL A 22 9.54 -23.49 -11.71
CA VAL A 22 10.00 -23.34 -10.33
C VAL A 22 11.38 -22.67 -10.27
N PHE A 23 12.34 -23.16 -11.05
CA PHE A 23 13.70 -22.62 -10.99
C PHE A 23 13.87 -21.36 -11.83
N ILE A 24 13.39 -21.30 -13.07
CA ILE A 24 13.62 -20.12 -13.93
C ILE A 24 12.60 -19.01 -13.65
N SER A 25 11.30 -19.31 -13.67
CA SER A 25 10.26 -18.27 -13.54
C SER A 25 10.07 -17.78 -12.10
N GLN A 26 9.98 -18.69 -11.14
CA GLN A 26 9.76 -18.36 -9.72
C GLN A 26 11.07 -18.10 -8.97
N LYS A 27 12.23 -18.44 -9.56
CA LYS A 27 13.56 -18.31 -8.94
C LYS A 27 13.62 -18.91 -7.53
N ALA A 28 13.05 -20.10 -7.34
CA ALA A 28 12.99 -20.76 -6.04
C ALA A 28 14.36 -21.11 -5.42
N TYR A 29 15.45 -20.99 -6.20
CA TYR A 29 16.83 -21.10 -5.72
C TYR A 29 17.31 -19.83 -4.98
N GLN A 30 16.58 -18.72 -5.10
CA GLN A 30 16.90 -17.48 -4.43
C GLN A 30 16.20 -17.42 -3.08
N GLU A 31 16.95 -16.95 -2.09
CA GLU A 31 16.36 -16.40 -0.90
C GLU A 31 15.85 -14.99 -1.21
N THR A 32 14.67 -14.64 -0.71
CA THR A 32 14.02 -13.35 -1.01
C THR A 32 13.80 -12.49 0.23
N GLU A 33 13.72 -11.18 0.00
CA GLU A 33 13.37 -10.16 0.99
C GLU A 33 12.38 -9.16 0.36
N THR A 34 11.22 -8.97 1.00
CA THR A 34 10.10 -8.16 0.49
C THR A 34 9.85 -6.88 1.29
N ARG A 35 10.58 -6.69 2.40
CA ARG A 35 10.42 -5.55 3.32
C ARG A 35 11.77 -4.88 3.55
N PRO A 36 12.27 -4.09 2.58
CA PRO A 36 13.46 -3.28 2.82
C PRO A 36 13.17 -2.17 3.84
N GLU A 37 14.22 -1.70 4.49
CA GLU A 37 14.22 -0.40 5.16
C GLU A 37 14.31 0.69 4.09
N SER A 38 13.48 1.72 4.18
CA SER A 38 13.44 2.81 3.21
C SER A 38 13.51 4.16 3.91
N SER A 39 14.30 5.07 3.34
CA SER A 39 14.35 6.47 3.71
C SER A 39 13.99 7.31 2.50
N VAL A 40 13.07 8.26 2.69
CA VAL A 40 12.59 9.17 1.65
C VAL A 40 12.77 10.60 2.13
N TYR A 41 13.29 11.44 1.26
CA TYR A 41 13.33 12.88 1.41
C TYR A 41 12.77 13.53 0.15
N THR A 42 11.89 14.50 0.33
CA THR A 42 11.24 15.22 -0.76
C THR A 42 11.45 16.71 -0.61
N GLU A 43 11.66 17.38 -1.73
CA GLU A 43 11.86 18.83 -1.77
C GLU A 43 11.14 19.37 -3.02
N MET A 44 10.25 20.35 -2.84
CA MET A 44 9.60 21.02 -3.97
C MET A 44 10.36 22.26 -4.37
N ARG A 45 10.32 22.60 -5.66
CA ARG A 45 10.95 23.80 -6.23
C ARG A 45 10.06 24.43 -7.28
N GLY A 46 9.93 25.73 -7.21
CA GLY A 46 9.08 26.53 -8.07
C GLY A 46 8.88 27.90 -7.45
N VAL A 47 8.69 28.90 -8.30
CA VAL A 47 8.24 30.23 -7.91
C VAL A 47 7.21 30.63 -8.94
N ALA A 48 6.13 31.23 -8.48
CA ALA A 48 5.07 31.74 -9.34
C ALA A 48 4.62 33.12 -8.84
N MET A 49 4.06 33.90 -9.76
CA MET A 49 3.33 35.12 -9.41
C MET A 49 1.85 34.77 -9.35
N LEU A 50 1.22 35.10 -8.23
CA LEU A 50 -0.23 35.08 -8.08
C LEU A 50 -0.67 36.53 -7.88
N GLU A 51 -1.23 37.11 -8.94
CA GLU A 51 -1.47 38.56 -9.02
C GLU A 51 -0.16 39.32 -8.73
N ASP A 52 -0.13 40.17 -7.70
CA ASP A 52 1.05 40.93 -7.30
C ASP A 52 1.88 40.23 -6.21
N SER A 53 1.52 39.02 -5.80
CA SER A 53 2.17 38.27 -4.73
C SER A 53 3.05 37.14 -5.26
N VAL A 54 4.31 37.09 -4.81
CA VAL A 54 5.21 35.96 -5.07
C VAL A 54 4.77 34.77 -4.23
N GLN A 55 4.64 33.61 -4.88
CA GLN A 55 4.40 32.33 -4.23
C GLN A 55 5.66 31.47 -4.39
N ASP A 56 6.41 31.31 -3.29
CA ASP A 56 7.57 30.42 -3.18
C ASP A 56 7.25 29.18 -2.33
N THR A 57 8.24 28.31 -2.19
CA THR A 57 8.11 27.03 -1.48
C THR A 57 7.58 27.17 -0.05
N THR A 58 7.84 28.28 0.61
CA THR A 58 7.41 28.60 1.97
C THR A 58 5.91 28.89 2.03
N GLU A 59 5.34 29.45 0.96
CA GLU A 59 3.91 29.75 0.91
C GLU A 59 3.08 28.50 0.60
N TYR A 60 3.53 27.65 -0.32
CA TYR A 60 2.71 26.58 -0.87
C TYR A 60 3.08 25.15 -0.43
N VAL A 61 4.28 24.88 0.12
CA VAL A 61 4.70 23.51 0.46
C VAL A 61 4.43 23.17 1.92
N ARG A 62 3.80 22.03 2.20
CA ARG A 62 3.59 21.53 3.58
C ARG A 62 3.73 20.00 3.66
N PRO A 63 4.39 19.42 4.68
CA PRO A 63 5.30 20.09 5.62
C PRO A 63 6.56 20.61 4.90
N SER A 64 7.22 21.61 5.47
CA SER A 64 8.42 22.25 4.88
C SER A 64 9.66 21.35 4.94
N GLU A 65 9.70 20.45 5.90
CA GLU A 65 10.78 19.49 6.16
C GLU A 65 10.84 18.41 5.08
N GLY A 66 9.73 18.20 4.37
CA GLY A 66 9.55 17.09 3.44
C GLY A 66 9.41 15.75 4.16
N GLY A 67 9.49 14.67 3.39
CA GLY A 67 9.39 13.31 3.89
C GLY A 67 8.79 12.36 2.86
N ASP A 68 8.14 11.31 3.32
CA ASP A 68 7.31 10.43 2.50
C ASP A 68 5.98 11.07 2.09
N VAL A 69 5.52 12.09 2.82
CA VAL A 69 4.31 12.86 2.49
C VAL A 69 4.66 14.33 2.30
N ILE A 70 4.27 14.90 1.16
CA ILE A 70 4.44 16.32 0.86
C ILE A 70 3.24 16.86 0.08
N SER A 71 2.76 18.03 0.46
CA SER A 71 1.60 18.69 -0.14
C SER A 71 2.00 20.03 -0.74
N THR A 72 1.35 20.37 -1.86
CA THR A 72 1.42 21.68 -2.49
C THR A 72 0.05 22.32 -2.49
N ILE A 73 -0.04 23.55 -1.99
CA ILE A 73 -1.24 24.37 -2.04
C ILE A 73 -1.35 24.93 -3.46
N LEU A 74 -2.53 24.76 -4.06
CA LEU A 74 -2.84 25.25 -5.41
C LEU A 74 -3.91 26.33 -5.39
N ARG A 75 -4.77 26.38 -4.38
CA ARG A 75 -5.81 27.39 -4.23
C ARG A 75 -6.09 27.61 -2.75
N ARG A 76 -6.38 28.86 -2.38
CA ARG A 76 -6.70 29.23 -0.99
C ARG A 76 -8.06 29.90 -0.92
N GLU A 77 -8.74 29.62 0.17
CA GLU A 77 -9.92 30.34 0.62
C GLU A 77 -9.54 30.97 1.97
N VAL A 78 -9.57 32.29 2.03
CA VAL A 78 -8.99 33.05 3.14
C VAL A 78 -10.05 33.88 3.82
N THR A 79 -10.13 33.77 5.14
CA THR A 79 -10.96 34.63 6.00
C THR A 79 -10.02 35.44 6.87
N HIS A 80 -9.90 36.73 6.54
CA HIS A 80 -9.01 37.66 7.22
C HIS A 80 -9.60 38.16 8.54
N ASP A 81 -8.72 38.63 9.42
CA ASP A 81 -9.06 39.42 10.61
C ASP A 81 -10.14 38.78 11.51
N GLN A 82 -10.14 37.46 11.66
CA GLN A 82 -11.00 36.81 12.64
C GLN A 82 -10.57 37.16 14.05
N THR A 83 -11.52 37.50 14.91
CA THR A 83 -11.31 37.77 16.34
C THR A 83 -12.24 36.91 17.18
N GLN A 84 -11.87 36.65 18.43
CA GLN A 84 -12.82 36.05 19.36
C GLN A 84 -13.90 37.07 19.73
N GLY A 85 -15.14 36.76 19.41
CA GLY A 85 -16.26 37.65 19.65
C GLY A 85 -17.60 36.93 19.50
N THR A 86 -18.64 37.69 19.18
CA THR A 86 -19.95 37.15 18.83
C THR A 86 -20.35 37.60 17.43
N CYS A 87 -20.98 36.69 16.69
CA CYS A 87 -21.48 36.94 15.35
C CYS A 87 -22.63 36.00 15.01
N ALA A 88 -23.31 36.27 13.90
CA ALA A 88 -24.41 35.47 13.40
C ALA A 88 -23.89 34.12 12.87
N GLU A 89 -24.51 33.02 13.29
CA GLU A 89 -24.22 31.67 12.76
C GLU A 89 -24.60 31.59 11.28
N HIS A 90 -23.87 30.77 10.51
CA HIS A 90 -24.15 30.59 9.10
C HIS A 90 -25.48 29.85 8.88
N TYR A 91 -26.33 30.37 8.01
CA TYR A 91 -27.69 29.87 7.78
C TYR A 91 -27.77 28.41 7.28
N SER A 92 -26.67 27.85 6.77
CA SER A 92 -26.64 26.44 6.34
C SER A 92 -26.52 25.45 7.49
N VAL A 93 -26.18 25.92 8.69
CA VAL A 93 -26.10 25.08 9.89
C VAL A 93 -27.54 24.73 10.32
N ALA A 94 -27.75 23.47 10.72
CA ALA A 94 -29.07 23.02 11.14
C ALA A 94 -29.58 23.86 12.32
N ASN A 95 -30.84 24.29 12.26
CA ASN A 95 -31.47 25.12 13.29
C ASN A 95 -30.74 26.45 13.57
N ALA A 96 -29.97 27.00 12.61
CA ALA A 96 -29.33 28.31 12.77
C ALA A 96 -30.30 29.47 12.53
N ASN A 97 -31.27 29.30 11.62
CA ASN A 97 -32.30 30.31 11.37
C ASN A 97 -33.23 30.43 12.57
N CYS A 98 -33.53 31.66 12.96
CA CYS A 98 -34.38 31.97 14.10
C CYS A 98 -35.34 33.11 13.78
N THR A 99 -36.42 33.21 14.54
CA THR A 99 -37.36 34.34 14.50
C THR A 99 -37.34 35.13 15.80
N GLN A 100 -37.18 34.41 16.93
CA GLN A 100 -37.17 34.94 18.28
C GLN A 100 -35.97 34.39 19.05
N ASP A 101 -35.55 35.10 20.12
CA ASP A 101 -34.41 34.69 20.95
C ASP A 101 -34.61 33.31 21.61
N SER A 102 -35.86 32.91 21.86
CA SER A 102 -36.20 31.59 22.41
C SER A 102 -35.85 30.42 21.49
N ASP A 103 -35.72 30.68 20.18
CA ASP A 103 -35.36 29.65 19.19
C ASP A 103 -33.87 29.26 19.34
N CYS A 104 -33.07 30.11 19.97
CA CYS A 104 -31.64 29.92 20.19
C CYS A 104 -31.38 29.44 21.62
N ALA A 105 -31.11 28.15 21.82
CA ALA A 105 -30.82 27.63 23.15
C ALA A 105 -29.45 28.14 23.66
N LYS A 106 -29.47 28.92 24.74
CA LYS A 106 -28.26 29.52 25.32
C LYS A 106 -27.30 28.44 25.86
N GLY A 107 -26.03 28.54 25.50
CA GLY A 107 -24.96 27.66 25.97
C GLY A 107 -24.83 26.36 25.19
N GLU A 108 -25.75 26.08 24.26
CA GLU A 108 -25.69 24.93 23.36
C GLU A 108 -24.50 25.06 22.40
N ILE A 109 -23.83 23.95 22.17
CA ILE A 109 -22.75 23.81 21.18
C ILE A 109 -23.21 22.75 20.19
N ASP A 110 -23.42 23.17 18.95
CA ASP A 110 -23.66 22.27 17.84
C ASP A 110 -22.31 21.78 17.30
N PHE A 111 -22.14 20.46 17.17
CA PHE A 111 -20.91 19.87 16.64
C PHE A 111 -20.72 20.16 15.15
N ASP A 112 -21.81 20.41 14.42
CA ASP A 112 -21.79 20.81 13.01
C ASP A 112 -21.84 22.35 12.85
N GLY A 113 -21.90 23.09 13.98
CA GLY A 113 -21.88 24.55 14.02
C GLY A 113 -20.48 25.13 14.24
N HIS A 114 -20.40 26.46 14.29
CA HIS A 114 -19.11 27.16 14.38
C HIS A 114 -18.78 27.67 15.78
N GLY A 115 -19.72 27.60 16.73
CA GLY A 115 -19.48 28.10 18.08
C GLY A 115 -20.63 27.84 19.05
N GLN A 116 -20.50 28.41 20.25
CA GLN A 116 -21.51 28.28 21.31
C GLN A 116 -22.61 29.33 21.15
N ARG A 117 -23.87 28.93 21.18
CA ARG A 117 -25.02 29.85 21.08
C ARG A 117 -25.13 30.75 22.30
N THR A 118 -25.32 32.05 22.07
CA THR A 118 -25.48 33.05 23.16
C THR A 118 -26.92 33.14 23.66
N GLY A 119 -27.88 32.66 22.85
CA GLY A 119 -29.31 32.73 23.10
C GLY A 119 -30.01 33.96 22.51
N ARG A 120 -29.34 34.71 21.62
CA ARG A 120 -29.92 35.85 20.91
C ARG A 120 -30.15 35.52 19.43
N CYS A 121 -31.24 36.02 18.88
CA CYS A 121 -31.58 35.93 17.47
C CYS A 121 -31.30 37.28 16.78
N ILE A 122 -30.24 37.34 15.99
CA ILE A 122 -29.74 38.59 15.39
C ILE A 122 -29.91 38.59 13.86
N PRO A 123 -30.04 39.76 13.22
CA PRO A 123 -30.02 39.85 11.75
C PRO A 123 -28.75 39.24 11.17
N TYR A 124 -28.90 38.46 10.10
CA TYR A 124 -27.76 37.86 9.42
C TYR A 124 -27.09 38.90 8.53
N TYR A 125 -26.07 39.57 9.07
CA TYR A 125 -25.30 40.61 8.38
C TYR A 125 -26.17 41.63 7.62
N ASN A 126 -26.12 41.64 6.28
CA ASN A 126 -26.89 42.56 5.42
C ASN A 126 -28.15 41.93 4.82
N ASP A 127 -28.55 40.73 5.25
CA ASP A 127 -29.73 40.03 4.77
C ASP A 127 -30.99 40.32 5.60
N THR A 128 -32.15 39.94 5.06
CA THR A 128 -33.47 40.22 5.67
C THR A 128 -33.89 39.19 6.73
N PHE A 129 -33.22 38.05 6.80
CA PHE A 129 -33.50 36.99 7.77
C PHE A 129 -32.55 37.04 8.97
N LYS A 130 -32.89 36.30 10.04
CA LYS A 130 -32.12 36.26 11.29
C LYS A 130 -31.55 34.87 11.55
N THR A 131 -30.40 34.83 12.19
CA THR A 131 -29.79 33.60 12.69
C THR A 131 -29.35 33.75 14.15
N CYS A 132 -29.14 32.61 14.81
CA CYS A 132 -28.68 32.59 16.17
C CYS A 132 -27.28 33.20 16.28
N GLU A 133 -27.08 34.05 17.29
CA GLU A 133 -25.77 34.57 17.62
C GLU A 133 -24.94 33.49 18.34
N ILE A 134 -23.70 33.34 17.91
CA ILE A 134 -22.73 32.42 18.48
C ILE A 134 -21.48 33.16 18.97
N LYS A 135 -20.83 32.60 19.99
CA LYS A 135 -19.50 32.98 20.44
C LYS A 135 -18.48 32.13 19.70
N SER A 136 -17.68 32.75 18.82
CA SER A 136 -16.72 32.08 17.95
C SER A 136 -15.61 33.03 17.48
N TRP A 137 -14.78 32.56 16.54
CA TRP A 137 -13.89 33.37 15.72
C TRP A 137 -14.70 34.04 14.61
N CYS A 138 -14.97 35.32 14.78
CA CYS A 138 -15.84 36.10 13.93
C CYS A 138 -15.03 37.05 13.02
N PRO A 139 -15.42 37.25 11.75
CA PRO A 139 -16.61 36.66 11.10
C PRO A 139 -16.42 35.18 10.71
N ILE A 140 -17.53 34.45 10.55
CA ILE A 140 -17.51 33.03 10.14
C ILE A 140 -16.99 32.85 8.71
N GLU A 141 -16.30 31.74 8.45
CA GLU A 141 -15.65 31.41 7.16
C GLU A 141 -16.64 31.58 5.99
N GLU A 142 -17.77 30.88 6.06
CA GLU A 142 -18.74 30.76 4.98
C GLU A 142 -19.33 32.11 4.53
N TYR A 143 -19.38 33.10 5.44
CA TYR A 143 -19.82 34.46 5.14
C TYR A 143 -18.70 35.34 4.58
N ALA A 144 -17.52 35.33 5.22
CA ALA A 144 -16.45 36.28 4.95
C ALA A 144 -15.30 35.74 4.09
N VAL A 145 -15.44 34.54 3.53
CA VAL A 145 -14.41 33.90 2.71
C VAL A 145 -14.10 34.69 1.44
N VAL A 146 -12.82 34.97 1.23
CA VAL A 146 -12.27 35.45 -0.03
C VAL A 146 -11.65 34.27 -0.77
N ARG A 147 -12.12 34.00 -1.99
CA ARG A 147 -11.61 32.92 -2.84
C ARG A 147 -10.48 33.46 -3.72
N GLU A 148 -9.27 33.01 -3.47
CA GLU A 148 -8.11 33.37 -4.30
C GLU A 148 -8.09 32.57 -5.61
N PRO A 149 -7.48 33.11 -6.67
CA PRO A 149 -7.26 32.38 -7.92
C PRO A 149 -6.36 31.14 -7.73
N ALA A 150 -6.50 30.19 -8.66
CA ALA A 150 -5.66 28.99 -8.66
C ALA A 150 -4.23 29.29 -9.15
N LEU A 151 -3.25 28.63 -8.54
CA LEU A 151 -1.84 28.68 -8.90
C LEU A 151 -1.55 27.76 -10.10
N GLU A 152 -2.06 28.11 -11.28
CA GLU A 152 -1.93 27.27 -12.48
C GLU A 152 -0.46 27.05 -12.90
N GLN A 153 0.40 28.03 -12.65
CA GLN A 153 1.85 27.96 -12.92
C GLN A 153 2.53 26.81 -12.16
N ALA A 154 1.92 26.31 -11.08
CA ALA A 154 2.42 25.17 -10.33
C ALA A 154 2.53 23.88 -11.16
N ILE A 155 1.88 23.79 -12.32
CA ILE A 155 2.05 22.66 -13.25
C ILE A 155 3.53 22.46 -13.65
N ASN A 156 4.31 23.54 -13.69
CA ASN A 156 5.72 23.53 -14.05
C ASN A 156 6.66 23.39 -12.83
N PHE A 157 6.11 23.38 -11.61
CA PHE A 157 6.92 23.14 -10.42
C PHE A 157 7.45 21.72 -10.41
N THR A 158 8.54 21.54 -9.70
CA THR A 158 9.25 20.27 -9.64
C THR A 158 9.32 19.73 -8.23
N VAL A 159 9.29 18.41 -8.11
CA VAL A 159 9.50 17.66 -6.89
C VAL A 159 10.77 16.85 -7.06
N PHE A 160 11.73 17.09 -6.20
CA PHE A 160 12.93 16.28 -6.04
C PHE A 160 12.64 15.19 -5.02
N ILE A 161 12.85 13.92 -5.40
CA ILE A 161 12.64 12.76 -4.55
C ILE A 161 13.96 12.03 -4.37
N LYS A 162 14.51 12.06 -3.17
CA LYS A 162 15.68 11.27 -2.78
C LYS A 162 15.19 10.05 -2.01
N ASN A 163 15.46 8.87 -2.53
CA ASN A 163 15.14 7.61 -1.88
C ASN A 163 16.39 6.75 -1.72
N ALA A 164 16.57 6.24 -0.51
CA ALA A 164 17.55 5.21 -0.18
C ALA A 164 16.81 3.99 0.35
N ILE A 165 17.19 2.81 -0.13
CA ILE A 165 16.65 1.53 0.32
C ILE A 165 17.78 0.62 0.79
N HIS A 166 17.54 -0.03 1.90
CA HIS A 166 18.45 -1.00 2.49
C HIS A 166 17.72 -2.34 2.61
N PHE A 167 18.41 -3.40 2.20
CA PHE A 167 17.96 -4.78 2.35
C PHE A 167 18.78 -5.43 3.47
N PRO A 168 18.33 -5.39 4.74
CA PRO A 168 19.13 -5.84 5.90
C PRO A 168 19.60 -7.28 5.78
N LYS A 169 18.75 -8.16 5.25
CA LYS A 169 19.08 -9.58 5.07
C LYS A 169 20.30 -9.77 4.17
N PHE A 170 20.39 -8.97 3.11
CA PHE A 170 21.49 -9.04 2.14
C PHE A 170 22.60 -8.02 2.39
N LYS A 171 22.41 -7.08 3.33
CA LYS A 171 23.31 -5.94 3.64
C LYS A 171 23.61 -5.08 2.40
N VAL A 172 22.60 -4.86 1.57
CA VAL A 172 22.73 -4.08 0.32
C VAL A 172 22.00 -2.76 0.46
N LEU A 173 22.74 -1.65 0.34
CA LEU A 173 22.21 -0.29 0.24
C LEU A 173 22.16 0.15 -1.23
N ARG A 174 21.03 0.73 -1.64
CA ARG A 174 20.85 1.36 -2.95
C ARG A 174 20.14 2.69 -2.79
N GLY A 175 20.34 3.57 -3.77
CA GLY A 175 19.66 4.85 -3.84
C GLY A 175 19.27 5.17 -5.28
N ASN A 176 18.24 5.98 -5.45
CA ASN A 176 17.76 6.35 -6.78
C ASN A 176 18.68 7.35 -7.51
N ILE A 177 19.65 7.93 -6.80
CA ILE A 177 20.62 8.91 -7.32
C ILE A 177 21.99 8.26 -7.47
N LYS A 178 22.62 8.41 -8.65
CA LYS A 178 24.00 7.94 -8.86
C LYS A 178 25.02 8.86 -8.15
N PRO A 179 26.03 8.33 -7.46
CA PRO A 179 26.98 9.11 -6.67
C PRO A 179 27.81 10.12 -7.49
N ASN A 180 28.11 9.84 -8.77
CA ASN A 180 29.09 10.62 -9.55
C ASN A 180 28.51 11.76 -10.42
N LYS A 181 27.27 12.24 -10.20
CA LYS A 181 26.66 13.30 -11.05
C LYS A 181 25.92 14.44 -10.32
N PRO A 182 26.43 15.03 -9.22
CA PRO A 182 25.69 16.00 -8.42
C PRO A 182 25.25 17.25 -9.20
N LYS A 183 26.14 17.87 -9.99
CA LYS A 183 25.91 19.18 -10.62
C LYS A 183 24.87 19.20 -11.76
N LYS A 184 24.47 18.04 -12.29
CA LYS A 184 23.43 17.92 -13.35
C LYS A 184 22.08 17.39 -12.84
N LEU A 185 21.98 16.98 -11.57
CA LEU A 185 20.76 16.36 -11.02
C LEU A 185 19.59 17.33 -10.89
N LEU A 186 19.87 18.61 -10.62
CA LEU A 186 18.83 19.61 -10.38
C LEU A 186 18.16 20.13 -11.66
N ARG A 187 18.73 19.84 -12.83
CA ARG A 187 18.22 20.28 -14.14
C ARG A 187 17.72 19.13 -15.02
N CYS A 188 17.82 17.89 -14.54
CA CYS A 188 17.28 16.77 -15.28
C CYS A 188 15.77 16.68 -15.05
N HIS A 189 15.06 16.01 -15.96
CA HIS A 189 13.69 15.56 -15.74
C HIS A 189 13.63 14.06 -15.87
N TYR A 190 12.87 13.42 -14.98
CA TYR A 190 12.64 11.99 -15.02
C TYR A 190 12.00 11.57 -16.34
N HIS A 191 12.53 10.49 -16.90
CA HIS A 191 11.91 9.79 -18.01
C HIS A 191 12.31 8.31 -17.96
N PRO A 192 11.36 7.37 -18.10
CA PRO A 192 11.61 5.94 -17.85
C PRO A 192 12.69 5.33 -18.76
N LYS A 193 12.83 5.82 -20.00
CA LYS A 193 13.83 5.33 -20.97
C LYS A 193 15.13 6.15 -20.99
N THR A 194 15.04 7.47 -21.16
CA THR A 194 16.21 8.33 -21.36
C THR A 194 16.93 8.70 -20.05
N ASN A 195 16.18 8.97 -18.98
CA ASN A 195 16.71 9.46 -17.69
C ASN A 195 16.07 8.75 -16.47
N PRO A 196 16.22 7.42 -16.32
CA PRO A 196 15.55 6.66 -15.25
C PRO A 196 16.07 6.97 -13.83
N TYR A 197 17.28 7.51 -13.72
CA TYR A 197 17.90 7.89 -12.43
C TYR A 197 17.70 9.37 -12.08
N CYS A 198 16.94 10.13 -12.87
CA CYS A 198 16.68 11.52 -12.53
C CYS A 198 15.62 11.59 -11.42
N PRO A 199 15.92 12.20 -10.27
CA PRO A 199 15.00 12.26 -9.12
C PRO A 199 14.01 13.43 -9.21
N VAL A 200 13.98 14.18 -10.31
CA VAL A 200 13.20 15.42 -10.45
C VAL A 200 11.99 15.18 -11.35
N PHE A 201 10.80 15.48 -10.82
CA PHE A 201 9.52 15.26 -11.48
C PHE A 201 8.74 16.57 -11.54
N SER A 202 8.19 16.94 -12.70
CA SER A 202 7.24 18.06 -12.78
C SER A 202 5.89 17.64 -12.20
N LEU A 203 5.19 18.55 -11.52
CA LEU A 203 3.83 18.30 -11.01
C LEU A 203 2.85 17.99 -12.15
N GLY A 204 2.97 18.68 -13.29
CA GLY A 204 2.21 18.37 -14.50
C GLY A 204 2.47 16.97 -15.04
N PHE A 205 3.72 16.50 -15.01
CA PHE A 205 4.06 15.13 -15.37
C PHE A 205 3.41 14.12 -14.41
N ILE A 206 3.48 14.35 -13.10
CA ILE A 206 2.86 13.49 -12.08
C ILE A 206 1.34 13.40 -12.29
N ALA A 207 0.67 14.54 -12.47
CA ALA A 207 -0.78 14.59 -12.72
C ALA A 207 -1.16 13.84 -14.00
N ALA A 208 -0.41 14.04 -15.09
CA ALA A 208 -0.66 13.35 -16.36
C ALA A 208 -0.46 11.83 -16.23
N GLN A 209 0.58 11.37 -15.55
CA GLN A 209 0.81 9.93 -15.31
C GLN A 209 -0.26 9.31 -14.42
N ALA A 210 -0.79 10.07 -13.46
CA ALA A 210 -1.93 9.67 -12.64
C ALA A 210 -3.29 9.73 -13.38
N ARG A 211 -3.30 10.18 -14.66
CA ARG A 211 -4.50 10.39 -15.49
C ARG A 211 -5.47 11.42 -14.90
N GLU A 212 -4.93 12.49 -14.34
CA GLU A 212 -5.68 13.61 -13.77
C GLU A 212 -5.45 14.90 -14.57
N LYS A 213 -6.49 15.74 -14.64
CA LYS A 213 -6.36 17.10 -15.20
C LYS A 213 -5.86 18.03 -14.10
N PHE A 214 -4.80 18.77 -14.36
CA PHE A 214 -4.22 19.69 -13.36
C PHE A 214 -5.22 20.77 -12.91
N SER A 215 -6.09 21.26 -13.82
CA SER A 215 -7.15 22.22 -13.50
C SER A 215 -8.15 21.70 -12.45
N GLU A 216 -8.52 20.42 -12.50
CA GLU A 216 -9.40 19.82 -11.48
C GLU A 216 -8.69 19.67 -10.14
N LEU A 217 -7.39 19.34 -10.16
CA LEU A 217 -6.57 19.29 -8.94
C LEU A 217 -6.44 20.68 -8.29
N CYS A 218 -6.36 21.76 -9.06
CA CYS A 218 -6.42 23.12 -8.51
C CYS A 218 -7.78 23.43 -7.85
N ARG A 219 -8.87 22.88 -8.38
CA ARG A 219 -10.23 23.17 -7.89
C ARG A 219 -10.56 22.41 -6.62
N THR A 220 -10.40 21.08 -6.63
CA THR A 220 -10.82 20.22 -5.51
C THR A 220 -9.65 19.71 -4.65
N GLY A 221 -8.42 19.81 -5.16
CA GLY A 221 -7.31 19.04 -4.64
C GLY A 221 -7.42 17.54 -4.95
N GLY A 222 -6.42 16.79 -4.51
CA GLY A 222 -6.39 15.34 -4.60
C GLY A 222 -5.16 14.73 -3.94
N ILE A 223 -5.18 13.41 -3.75
CA ILE A 223 -4.07 12.65 -3.17
C ILE A 223 -3.49 11.74 -4.26
N ILE A 224 -2.20 11.90 -4.58
CA ILE A 224 -1.51 11.10 -5.60
C ILE A 224 -0.41 10.29 -4.94
N GLY A 225 -0.46 8.98 -5.12
CA GLY A 225 0.58 8.05 -4.72
C GLY A 225 1.71 8.03 -5.74
N VAL A 226 2.93 8.24 -5.27
CA VAL A 226 4.18 8.11 -6.01
C VAL A 226 4.84 6.80 -5.60
N PHE A 227 4.69 5.77 -6.42
CA PHE A 227 5.18 4.44 -6.11
C PHE A 227 6.60 4.26 -6.66
N ILE A 228 7.54 3.95 -5.78
CA ILE A 228 8.93 3.62 -6.13
C ILE A 228 9.11 2.11 -5.92
N ASN A 229 9.20 1.36 -7.02
CA ASN A 229 9.34 -0.09 -6.96
C ASN A 229 10.78 -0.49 -7.27
N TRP A 230 11.40 -1.19 -6.33
CA TRP A 230 12.73 -1.78 -6.43
C TRP A 230 12.60 -3.28 -6.62
N LYS A 231 12.78 -3.76 -7.86
CA LYS A 231 12.83 -5.19 -8.15
C LYS A 231 14.27 -5.56 -8.49
N CYS A 232 14.97 -6.14 -7.54
CA CYS A 232 16.41 -6.38 -7.65
C CYS A 232 16.73 -7.87 -7.60
N ASP A 233 17.60 -8.28 -8.51
CA ASP A 233 18.20 -9.60 -8.52
C ASP A 233 19.69 -9.41 -8.25
N PHE A 234 20.14 -9.83 -7.07
CA PHE A 234 21.52 -9.66 -6.63
C PHE A 234 22.48 -10.70 -7.21
N ASP A 235 21.98 -11.67 -7.95
CA ASP A 235 22.82 -12.58 -8.74
C ASP A 235 23.16 -11.98 -10.11
N SER A 236 22.42 -10.95 -10.52
CA SER A 236 22.64 -10.20 -11.75
C SER A 236 23.55 -8.98 -11.53
N ASP A 237 23.91 -8.30 -12.63
CA ASP A 237 24.66 -7.05 -12.59
C ASP A 237 24.01 -6.02 -11.65
N PRO A 238 24.76 -5.48 -10.66
CA PRO A 238 24.27 -4.47 -9.71
C PRO A 238 23.62 -3.24 -10.35
N SER A 239 24.01 -2.89 -11.57
CA SER A 239 23.48 -1.75 -12.33
C SER A 239 22.05 -1.95 -12.84
N LYS A 240 21.55 -3.21 -12.89
CA LYS A 240 20.17 -3.53 -13.31
C LYS A 240 19.13 -3.29 -12.21
N CYS A 241 19.57 -3.18 -10.95
CA CYS A 241 18.72 -2.83 -9.81
C CYS A 241 18.44 -1.32 -9.85
N ILE A 242 17.39 -0.94 -10.57
CA ILE A 242 16.98 0.46 -10.76
C ILE A 242 15.55 0.67 -10.23
N PRO A 243 15.24 1.87 -9.70
CA PRO A 243 13.89 2.19 -9.27
C PRO A 243 12.98 2.34 -10.48
N THR A 244 11.75 1.87 -10.35
CA THR A 244 10.68 2.10 -11.32
C THR A 244 9.56 2.89 -10.68
N TYR A 245 9.12 3.96 -11.35
CA TYR A 245 8.14 4.89 -10.82
C TYR A 245 6.78 4.69 -11.46
N SER A 246 5.73 4.68 -10.64
CA SER A 246 4.34 4.74 -11.11
C SER A 246 3.53 5.73 -10.26
N PHE A 247 2.50 6.29 -10.86
CA PHE A 247 1.70 7.37 -10.26
C PHE A 247 0.23 7.00 -10.33
N ARG A 248 -0.49 7.17 -9.22
CA ARG A 248 -1.92 6.82 -9.14
C ARG A 248 -2.62 7.70 -8.12
N ARG A 249 -3.81 8.19 -8.45
CA ARG A 249 -4.69 8.86 -7.47
C ARG A 249 -5.16 7.88 -6.39
N LEU A 250 -5.04 8.26 -5.13
CA LEU A 250 -5.36 7.43 -3.96
C LEU A 250 -6.74 7.76 -3.36
N ASP A 251 -7.21 9.01 -3.47
CA ASP A 251 -8.52 9.42 -2.99
C ASP A 251 -9.66 8.98 -3.92
N MET A 252 -10.84 8.76 -3.33
CA MET A 252 -12.02 8.35 -4.08
C MET A 252 -12.63 9.52 -4.88
N ARG A 253 -12.78 9.34 -6.19
CA ARG A 253 -13.40 10.31 -7.11
C ARG A 253 -14.92 10.48 -6.95
N LYS A 254 -15.58 9.76 -6.04
CA LYS A 254 -17.05 9.86 -5.92
C LYS A 254 -17.40 11.31 -5.57
N ASN A 255 -18.46 11.84 -6.21
CA ASN A 255 -19.06 13.17 -5.96
C ASN A 255 -19.66 13.25 -4.54
N LEU A 256 -18.89 12.87 -3.54
CA LEU A 256 -19.20 12.99 -2.14
C LEU A 256 -18.79 14.41 -1.71
N PRO A 257 -19.45 15.00 -0.70
CA PRO A 257 -19.08 16.29 -0.14
C PRO A 257 -17.61 16.36 0.30
N SER A 258 -16.99 15.21 0.61
CA SER A 258 -15.59 15.06 1.02
C SER A 258 -14.62 14.73 -0.13
N SER A 259 -15.04 14.84 -1.39
CA SER A 259 -14.17 14.55 -2.54
C SER A 259 -13.07 15.61 -2.70
N GLY A 260 -11.84 15.16 -2.95
CA GLY A 260 -10.66 16.01 -3.10
C GLY A 260 -9.75 16.02 -1.87
N TYR A 261 -8.93 17.06 -1.76
CA TYR A 261 -8.01 17.23 -0.64
C TYR A 261 -7.92 18.71 -0.28
N TYR A 262 -8.31 19.03 0.96
CA TYR A 262 -8.12 20.33 1.56
C TYR A 262 -7.84 20.18 3.05
N TYR A 263 -7.24 21.21 3.63
CA TYR A 263 -7.05 21.33 5.08
C TYR A 263 -7.11 22.79 5.49
N ARG A 264 -7.38 23.02 6.78
CA ARG A 264 -7.47 24.36 7.36
C ARG A 264 -6.29 24.60 8.29
N PHE A 265 -5.77 25.81 8.28
CA PHE A 265 -4.81 26.30 9.26
C PHE A 265 -5.03 27.79 9.48
N ALA A 266 -4.51 28.32 10.59
CA ALA A 266 -4.65 29.73 10.93
C ALA A 266 -3.28 30.37 11.13
N LYS A 267 -3.17 31.64 10.73
CA LYS A 267 -2.03 32.51 11.05
C LYS A 267 -2.47 33.52 12.12
N TYR A 268 -1.89 33.45 13.30
CA TYR A 268 -2.22 34.31 14.43
C TYR A 268 -1.33 35.57 14.44
N TYR A 269 -1.90 36.72 14.75
CA TYR A 269 -1.22 38.00 14.89
C TYR A 269 -1.95 38.90 15.88
N HIS A 270 -1.26 39.96 16.33
CA HIS A 270 -1.83 40.93 17.27
C HIS A 270 -1.92 42.29 16.60
N LYS A 271 -3.02 43.00 16.81
CA LYS A 271 -3.22 44.39 16.37
C LYS A 271 -3.86 45.16 17.51
N ASP A 272 -3.23 46.26 17.92
CA ASP A 272 -3.73 47.14 19.00
C ASP A 272 -4.07 46.40 20.32
N GLY A 273 -3.28 45.37 20.66
CA GLY A 273 -3.47 44.56 21.88
C GLY A 273 -4.56 43.48 21.79
N VAL A 274 -5.23 43.35 20.65
CA VAL A 274 -6.25 42.32 20.38
C VAL A 274 -5.64 41.21 19.51
N GLU A 275 -5.96 39.96 19.82
CA GLU A 275 -5.55 38.80 19.04
C GLU A 275 -6.48 38.61 17.82
N TYR A 276 -5.86 38.50 16.65
CA TYR A 276 -6.49 38.20 15.38
C TYR A 276 -5.94 36.91 14.81
N ARG A 277 -6.72 36.25 13.95
CA ARG A 277 -6.22 35.19 13.08
C ARG A 277 -6.72 35.36 11.66
N THR A 278 -5.89 34.98 10.70
CA THR A 278 -6.32 34.72 9.33
C THR A 278 -6.51 33.22 9.19
N LEU A 279 -7.75 32.78 8.96
CA LEU A 279 -8.07 31.39 8.67
C LEU A 279 -7.85 31.14 7.17
N ILE A 280 -7.14 30.06 6.86
CA ILE A 280 -6.82 29.66 5.50
C ILE A 280 -7.28 28.22 5.31
N LYS A 281 -8.16 28.02 4.33
CA LYS A 281 -8.53 26.72 3.81
C LYS A 281 -7.80 26.50 2.50
N ALA A 282 -6.87 25.56 2.52
CA ALA A 282 -5.98 25.30 1.41
C ALA A 282 -6.39 24.04 0.65
N TYR A 283 -6.58 24.19 -0.66
CA TYR A 283 -6.82 23.10 -1.61
C TYR A 283 -5.54 22.81 -2.38
N GLY A 284 -5.25 21.54 -2.62
CA GLY A 284 -3.98 21.21 -3.26
C GLY A 284 -3.76 19.74 -3.54
N ILE A 285 -2.55 19.41 -3.94
CA ILE A 285 -2.15 18.02 -4.19
C ILE A 285 -1.32 17.55 -3.01
N ARG A 286 -1.68 16.41 -2.44
CA ARG A 286 -0.84 15.65 -1.51
C ARG A 286 -0.16 14.50 -2.25
N LEU A 287 1.16 14.42 -2.16
CA LEU A 287 1.96 13.35 -2.72
C LEU A 287 2.38 12.39 -1.61
N ASP A 288 1.98 11.13 -1.73
CA ASP A 288 2.38 10.05 -0.82
C ASP A 288 3.40 9.16 -1.53
N VAL A 289 4.68 9.25 -1.14
CA VAL A 289 5.79 8.48 -1.70
C VAL A 289 5.84 7.11 -1.03
N ILE A 290 5.43 6.08 -1.78
CA ILE A 290 5.31 4.71 -1.29
C ILE A 290 6.40 3.86 -1.93
N VAL A 291 7.26 3.29 -1.10
CA VAL A 291 8.42 2.51 -1.57
C VAL A 291 8.17 1.03 -1.37
N HIS A 292 8.27 0.27 -2.44
CA HIS A 292 8.24 -1.19 -2.41
C HIS A 292 9.61 -1.73 -2.81
N GLY A 293 10.03 -2.82 -2.16
CA GLY A 293 11.22 -3.54 -2.59
C GLY A 293 11.02 -5.03 -2.55
N HIS A 294 11.57 -5.69 -3.56
CA HIS A 294 11.68 -7.13 -3.65
C HIS A 294 13.08 -7.45 -4.15
N ALA A 295 13.88 -8.09 -3.31
CA ALA A 295 15.21 -8.56 -3.66
C ALA A 295 15.30 -10.07 -3.57
N GLY A 296 16.04 -10.66 -4.50
CA GLY A 296 16.44 -12.07 -4.48
C GLY A 296 17.95 -12.21 -4.59
N ARG A 297 18.51 -13.18 -3.86
CA ARG A 297 19.91 -13.61 -3.97
C ARG A 297 20.01 -15.11 -3.85
N PHE A 298 20.90 -15.73 -4.61
CA PHE A 298 21.18 -17.16 -4.54
C PHE A 298 21.48 -17.58 -3.09
N SER A 299 20.83 -18.66 -2.66
CA SER A 299 21.07 -19.27 -1.36
C SER A 299 20.97 -20.79 -1.47
N LEU A 300 21.89 -21.48 -0.80
CA LEU A 300 22.00 -22.94 -0.89
C LEU A 300 20.78 -23.65 -0.27
N ILE A 301 20.25 -23.12 0.84
CA ILE A 301 19.13 -23.72 1.58
C ILE A 301 17.86 -23.85 0.71
N PRO A 302 17.29 -22.76 0.14
CA PRO A 302 16.09 -22.87 -0.69
C PRO A 302 16.34 -23.65 -2.00
N THR A 303 17.58 -23.65 -2.50
CA THR A 303 17.97 -24.48 -3.65
C THR A 303 17.86 -25.97 -3.34
N ILE A 304 18.38 -26.43 -2.20
CA ILE A 304 18.29 -27.84 -1.78
C ILE A 304 16.83 -28.23 -1.56
N ILE A 305 16.06 -27.42 -0.81
CA ILE A 305 14.64 -27.70 -0.53
C ILE A 305 13.86 -27.82 -1.85
N SER A 306 13.99 -26.86 -2.76
CA SER A 306 13.30 -26.87 -4.05
C SER A 306 13.71 -28.07 -4.92
N THR A 307 14.97 -28.49 -4.86
CA THR A 307 15.46 -29.66 -5.59
C THR A 307 14.86 -30.95 -5.04
N VAL A 308 14.86 -31.11 -3.71
CA VAL A 308 14.24 -32.27 -3.04
C VAL A 308 12.74 -32.33 -3.35
N THR A 309 12.03 -31.20 -3.26
CA THR A 309 10.60 -31.12 -3.60
C THR A 309 10.35 -31.44 -5.08
N ALA A 310 11.21 -31.00 -6.00
CA ALA A 310 11.09 -31.33 -7.41
C ALA A 310 11.30 -32.83 -7.66
N MET A 311 12.29 -33.44 -7.00
CA MET A 311 12.56 -34.88 -7.11
C MET A 311 11.41 -35.73 -6.56
N THR A 312 10.84 -35.37 -5.41
CA THR A 312 9.68 -36.09 -4.84
C THR A 312 8.44 -35.93 -5.71
N SER A 313 8.22 -34.75 -6.32
CA SER A 313 7.09 -34.49 -7.22
C SER A 313 7.10 -35.36 -8.46
N VAL A 314 8.29 -35.73 -8.98
CA VAL A 314 8.41 -36.68 -10.11
C VAL A 314 7.92 -38.09 -9.72
N GLY A 315 7.95 -38.46 -8.43
CA GLY A 315 7.38 -39.71 -7.92
C GLY A 315 5.88 -39.84 -8.16
N ILE A 316 5.13 -38.73 -8.08
CA ILE A 316 3.68 -38.69 -8.33
C ILE A 316 3.35 -39.14 -9.76
N CYS A 317 4.23 -38.84 -10.72
CA CYS A 317 4.08 -39.29 -12.10
C CYS A 317 4.06 -40.82 -12.20
N SER A 318 4.88 -41.51 -11.41
CA SER A 318 4.90 -42.97 -11.42
C SER A 318 3.58 -43.56 -10.89
N ILE A 319 2.99 -42.95 -9.85
CA ILE A 319 1.70 -43.36 -9.31
C ILE A 319 0.59 -43.19 -10.36
N ILE A 320 0.55 -42.03 -11.05
CA ILE A 320 -0.43 -41.74 -12.10
C ILE A 320 -0.24 -42.69 -13.29
N CYS A 321 1.00 -42.92 -13.74
CA CYS A 321 1.28 -43.89 -14.80
C CYS A 321 0.79 -45.29 -14.42
N ASP A 322 1.04 -45.71 -13.18
CA ASP A 322 0.66 -47.04 -12.70
C ASP A 322 -0.87 -47.16 -12.58
N TRP A 323 -1.57 -46.12 -12.12
CA TRP A 323 -3.04 -46.07 -12.11
C TRP A 323 -3.64 -46.15 -13.52
N ILE A 324 -3.14 -45.34 -14.46
CA ILE A 324 -3.59 -45.38 -15.86
C ILE A 324 -3.34 -46.76 -16.48
N MET A 325 -2.18 -47.36 -16.20
CA MET A 325 -1.85 -48.70 -16.68
C MET A 325 -2.82 -49.75 -16.16
N LEU A 326 -3.09 -49.76 -14.85
CA LEU A 326 -3.97 -50.73 -14.20
C LEU A 326 -5.44 -50.55 -14.59
N THR A 327 -5.92 -49.31 -14.75
CA THR A 327 -7.35 -49.04 -15.01
C THR A 327 -7.73 -49.14 -16.48
N PHE A 328 -6.87 -48.67 -17.40
CA PHE A 328 -7.27 -48.50 -18.81
C PHE A 328 -6.52 -49.41 -19.79
N ILE A 329 -5.33 -49.88 -19.42
CA ILE A 329 -4.41 -50.55 -20.36
C ILE A 329 -4.24 -52.04 -20.02
N ASP A 330 -4.51 -52.46 -18.78
CA ASP A 330 -4.37 -53.84 -18.31
C ASP A 330 -5.54 -54.75 -18.72
N LYS A 331 -5.92 -54.73 -20.01
CA LYS A 331 -7.06 -55.47 -20.53
C LYS A 331 -6.92 -57.00 -20.47
N ASN A 332 -5.70 -57.52 -20.27
CA ASN A 332 -5.40 -58.95 -20.22
C ASN A 332 -4.84 -59.40 -18.86
N GLU A 333 -4.90 -58.56 -17.81
CA GLU A 333 -4.37 -58.82 -16.45
C GLU A 333 -2.86 -59.18 -16.37
N VAL A 334 -2.13 -59.11 -17.48
CA VAL A 334 -0.69 -59.43 -17.55
C VAL A 334 0.16 -58.47 -16.71
N PHE A 335 -0.29 -57.21 -16.52
CA PHE A 335 0.44 -56.24 -15.71
C PHE A 335 0.07 -56.35 -14.23
N SER A 336 -1.19 -56.63 -13.88
CA SER A 336 -1.63 -56.87 -12.50
C SER A 336 -1.00 -58.13 -11.90
N GLU A 337 -0.98 -59.25 -12.63
CA GLU A 337 -0.37 -60.51 -12.17
C GLU A 337 1.13 -60.38 -11.87
N LYS A 338 1.84 -59.55 -12.63
CA LYS A 338 3.29 -59.32 -12.41
C LYS A 338 3.58 -58.28 -11.33
N LYS A 339 2.60 -57.45 -10.98
CA LYS A 339 2.76 -56.36 -10.01
C LYS A 339 2.29 -56.78 -8.61
N PHE A 340 1.28 -57.63 -8.51
CA PHE A 340 0.68 -58.04 -7.25
C PHE A 340 0.85 -59.55 -7.04
N ASP A 341 1.54 -59.94 -5.96
CA ASP A 341 1.56 -61.32 -5.50
C ASP A 341 0.38 -61.57 -4.55
N ASN A 342 -0.57 -62.39 -4.98
CA ASN A 342 -1.74 -62.73 -4.16
C ASN A 342 -1.36 -63.78 -3.10
N ILE A 343 -1.23 -63.36 -1.84
CA ILE A 343 -1.01 -64.27 -0.72
C ILE A 343 -2.36 -64.71 -0.15
N SER A 344 -2.76 -65.96 -0.43
CA SER A 344 -3.89 -66.60 0.24
C SER A 344 -3.43 -67.12 1.61
N LYS A 345 -3.85 -66.48 2.70
CA LYS A 345 -3.70 -67.08 4.05
C LYS A 345 -4.63 -68.29 4.15
N LYS A 346 -4.12 -69.50 3.96
CA LYS A 346 -4.86 -70.73 4.28
C LYS A 346 -5.17 -70.75 5.80
N PRO A 347 -6.39 -71.10 6.23
CA PRO A 347 -6.67 -71.33 7.64
C PRO A 347 -5.86 -72.54 8.11
N SER A 348 -5.16 -72.41 9.23
CA SER A 348 -4.48 -73.52 9.90
C SER A 348 -5.50 -74.57 10.34
N GLN A 349 -5.44 -75.79 9.78
CA GLN A 349 -6.13 -76.95 10.33
C GLN A 349 -5.43 -77.43 11.61
N PRO A 350 -6.17 -77.90 12.63
CA PRO A 350 -5.59 -78.35 13.90
C PRO A 350 -4.91 -79.70 13.71
N ILE A 351 -3.64 -79.80 14.10
CA ILE A 351 -2.94 -81.08 14.19
C ILE A 351 -3.25 -81.68 15.56
N THR A 352 -4.05 -82.75 15.56
CA THR A 352 -4.19 -83.70 16.66
C THR A 352 -2.80 -84.23 17.02
N THR A 353 -2.31 -83.94 18.22
CA THR A 353 -1.05 -84.51 18.70
C THR A 353 -1.37 -85.62 19.68
N ASP A 354 -1.15 -86.87 19.25
CA ASP A 354 -1.09 -88.04 20.12
C ASP A 354 0.07 -87.91 21.11
N LEU A 355 -0.15 -88.39 22.34
CA LEU A 355 0.74 -88.29 23.49
C LEU A 355 2.11 -88.96 23.25
N THR A 356 3.18 -88.32 23.74
CA THR A 356 4.25 -89.03 24.47
C THR A 356 4.74 -88.18 25.63
N LEU A 357 4.77 -88.83 26.80
CA LEU A 357 5.18 -88.34 28.10
C LEU A 357 6.69 -88.03 28.12
N THR A 358 7.10 -86.87 28.61
CA THR A 358 8.30 -86.74 29.45
C THR A 358 8.19 -85.50 30.33
N SER A 359 8.19 -85.77 31.64
CA SER A 359 8.18 -84.83 32.76
C SER A 359 9.46 -83.99 32.80
N TYR A 360 9.35 -82.69 33.11
CA TYR A 360 10.16 -82.02 34.14
C TYR A 360 9.46 -80.71 34.58
N GLY A 361 9.23 -80.56 35.89
CA GLY A 361 8.69 -79.34 36.54
C GLY A 361 9.66 -78.14 36.43
N SER A 362 9.34 -76.92 36.88
CA SER A 362 8.43 -76.49 37.92
C SER A 362 8.19 -74.98 37.80
N THR A 363 6.94 -74.57 38.02
CA THR A 363 6.45 -73.34 38.68
C THR A 363 7.08 -71.97 38.36
N HIS A 364 6.29 -71.10 37.73
CA HIS A 364 6.18 -69.72 38.21
C HIS A 364 4.73 -69.22 38.10
N SER A 365 4.21 -68.76 39.22
CA SER A 365 2.83 -68.32 39.42
C SER A 365 2.56 -66.96 38.79
N ASP A 366 1.48 -66.93 38.04
CA ASP A 366 0.47 -65.89 37.78
C ASP A 366 0.81 -64.40 37.91
N LEU A 367 0.56 -63.76 36.77
CA LEU A 367 0.25 -62.37 36.55
C LEU A 367 -1.28 -62.19 36.66
N SER A 368 -1.76 -61.22 37.44
CA SER A 368 -3.10 -60.63 37.31
C SER A 368 -3.05 -59.32 38.12
N ASP A 369 -3.68 -58.21 37.77
CA ASP A 369 -4.85 -58.01 36.93
C ASP A 369 -5.02 -56.49 36.67
N GLY A 370 -5.91 -56.16 35.74
CA GLY A 370 -6.83 -55.05 35.98
C GLY A 370 -6.54 -53.70 35.31
N VAL A 371 -7.18 -53.51 34.16
CA VAL A 371 -7.57 -52.19 33.63
C VAL A 371 -8.76 -51.65 34.45
N PRO A 372 -8.69 -50.43 35.00
CA PRO A 372 -9.85 -49.75 35.56
C PRO A 372 -10.58 -48.89 34.51
N LEU A 373 -11.90 -48.75 34.72
CA LEU A 373 -12.79 -47.80 34.05
C LEU A 373 -12.27 -46.36 34.07
#